data_AF-A0A8G1ZCW1-F1
#
_entry.id   AF-A0A8G1ZCW1-F1
#
_cell.length_a   1.000
_cell.length_b   1.000
_cell.length_c   1.000
_cell.angle_alpha   90.00
_cell.angle_beta   90.00
_cell.angle_gamma   90.00
#
_symmetry.space_group_name_H-M   'P 1'
#
loop_
_entity.id
_entity.type
_entity.pdbx_description
1 polymer ?
#
loop_
_entity_poly.entity_id
_entity_poly.type
_entity_poly.pdbx_seq_one_letter_code
_entity_poly.pdbx_strand_id
1 'polypeptide(L)'
;MIVAIAGLPAVHYNRIEQQASKIFGTGQRFLASPLKADTSGAYVPDLPHGRLLLNKLAKALQTDKTLLGHGCGVIILSTPEYDTAAIRELLAPFAAILEVASPVLVHTTGRQALMQANQIGDALRAATPQLVRAVNAMNSELETRPNRTPLLLPLRNFNGRGVADEIRNLSCSLPLEEHPSEAIAAACKKIEATYSFNKAKDGSARCFTDDSKVEFRPPGRANHGMATSAEAPHDATCFLNGSFRTGGRYRRGFHYDCRHRLSTGKNNKAKVLKGSFSDCHDDSKHYVGEPHVNIAPNDFVRI
;
A
#
# COMPACT_ATOMS: atom_id res chain seq x y z
N MET A 1 1.37 9.47 -11.47
CA MET A 1 0.79 8.76 -10.31
C MET A 1 -0.61 8.33 -10.69
N ILE A 2 -1.10 7.23 -10.12
CA ILE A 2 -2.49 6.80 -10.22
C ILE A 2 -3.27 7.51 -9.11
N VAL A 3 -4.34 8.22 -9.47
CA VAL A 3 -5.32 8.80 -8.53
C VAL A 3 -6.57 7.95 -8.62
N ALA A 4 -6.75 7.07 -7.65
CA ALA A 4 -7.93 6.25 -7.49
C ALA A 4 -8.99 6.97 -6.65
N ILE A 5 -10.28 6.82 -6.96
CA ILE A 5 -11.37 7.46 -6.19
C ILE A 5 -12.40 6.44 -5.74
N ALA A 6 -12.60 6.35 -4.43
CA ALA A 6 -13.73 5.69 -3.79
C ALA A 6 -14.83 6.72 -3.51
N GLY A 7 -16.10 6.31 -3.57
CA GLY A 7 -17.22 7.19 -3.24
C GLY A 7 -17.71 8.14 -4.34
N LEU A 8 -17.18 8.08 -5.58
CA LEU A 8 -17.62 8.98 -6.65
C LEU A 8 -19.05 8.64 -7.12
N PRO A 9 -20.06 9.53 -6.96
CA PRO A 9 -21.42 9.26 -7.38
C PRO A 9 -21.54 8.93 -8.86
N ALA A 10 -22.24 7.84 -9.20
CA ALA A 10 -22.38 7.36 -10.58
C ALA A 10 -22.91 8.43 -11.54
N VAL A 11 -23.78 9.30 -11.04
CA VAL A 11 -24.41 10.39 -11.81
C VAL A 11 -23.44 11.51 -12.19
N HIS A 12 -22.29 11.59 -11.52
CA HIS A 12 -21.23 12.55 -11.81
C HIS A 12 -20.00 11.92 -12.47
N TYR A 13 -19.92 10.58 -12.53
CA TYR A 13 -18.76 9.83 -13.01
C TYR A 13 -18.27 10.31 -14.38
N ASN A 14 -19.13 10.29 -15.41
CA ASN A 14 -18.74 10.64 -16.78
C ASN A 14 -18.19 12.07 -16.88
N ARG A 15 -18.78 13.01 -16.12
CA ARG A 15 -18.36 14.41 -16.15
C ARG A 15 -16.99 14.58 -15.47
N ILE A 16 -16.78 13.93 -14.34
CA ILE A 16 -15.47 13.96 -13.64
C ILE A 16 -14.41 13.28 -14.50
N GLU A 17 -14.73 12.17 -15.15
CA GLU A 17 -13.83 11.47 -16.07
C GLU A 17 -13.42 12.36 -17.27
N GLN A 18 -14.38 13.05 -17.90
CA GLN A 18 -14.10 14.01 -18.98
C GLN A 18 -13.24 15.19 -18.51
N GLN A 19 -13.34 15.57 -17.23
CA GLN A 19 -12.57 16.66 -16.64
C GLN A 19 -11.29 16.20 -15.92
N ALA A 20 -10.96 14.91 -15.95
CA ALA A 20 -9.88 14.34 -15.16
C ALA A 20 -8.54 15.05 -15.39
N SER A 21 -8.19 15.36 -16.64
CA SER A 21 -6.94 16.08 -16.95
C SER A 21 -6.88 17.49 -16.36
N LYS A 22 -8.03 18.18 -16.23
CA LYS A 22 -8.15 19.50 -15.59
C LYS A 22 -8.15 19.42 -14.06
N ILE A 23 -8.69 18.34 -13.50
CA ILE A 23 -8.79 18.14 -12.04
C ILE A 23 -7.44 17.65 -11.49
N PHE A 24 -6.86 16.62 -12.10
CA PHE A 24 -5.67 15.92 -11.61
C PHE A 24 -4.36 16.35 -12.30
N GLY A 25 -4.45 17.01 -13.46
CA GLY A 25 -3.30 17.32 -14.31
C GLY A 25 -3.02 16.23 -15.36
N THR A 26 -2.24 16.57 -16.39
CA THR A 26 -1.97 15.71 -17.56
C THR A 26 -1.08 14.50 -17.27
N GLY A 27 -0.30 14.53 -16.18
CA GLY A 27 0.60 13.43 -15.78
C GLY A 27 -0.03 12.38 -14.86
N GLN A 28 -1.29 12.56 -14.46
CA GLN A 28 -1.97 11.64 -13.54
C GLN A 28 -2.91 10.72 -14.28
N ARG A 29 -3.08 9.51 -13.73
CA ARG A 29 -3.99 8.49 -14.26
C ARG A 29 -5.19 8.38 -13.34
N PHE A 30 -6.33 8.85 -13.83
CA PHE A 30 -7.60 8.77 -13.11
C PHE A 30 -8.16 7.35 -13.16
N LEU A 31 -8.59 6.85 -12.01
CA LEU A 31 -9.34 5.60 -11.90
C LEU A 31 -10.41 5.77 -10.83
N ALA A 32 -11.65 5.40 -11.11
CA ALA A 32 -12.70 5.42 -10.10
C ALA A 32 -13.71 4.30 -10.36
N SER A 33 -14.45 3.92 -9.33
CA SER A 33 -15.63 3.05 -9.49
C SER A 33 -16.88 3.91 -9.23
N PRO A 34 -17.86 3.95 -10.15
CA PRO A 34 -19.08 4.72 -9.94
C PRO A 34 -19.89 4.13 -8.78
N LEU A 35 -20.20 4.96 -7.78
CA LEU A 35 -21.00 4.59 -6.62
C LEU A 35 -22.48 4.81 -6.92
N LYS A 36 -23.28 3.76 -6.76
CA LYS A 36 -24.74 3.85 -6.88
C LYS A 36 -25.31 4.42 -5.58
N ALA A 37 -26.41 5.15 -5.71
CA ALA A 37 -27.16 5.57 -4.53
C ALA A 37 -27.81 4.34 -3.87
N ASP A 38 -27.91 4.35 -2.55
CA ASP A 38 -28.64 3.35 -1.79
C ASP A 38 -30.17 3.56 -1.90
N THR A 39 -30.95 2.80 -1.12
CA THR A 39 -32.41 2.91 -1.11
C THR A 39 -32.93 4.26 -0.57
N SER A 40 -32.10 5.01 0.18
CA SER A 40 -32.41 6.35 0.66
C SER A 40 -32.04 7.46 -0.34
N GLY A 41 -31.35 7.10 -1.43
CA GLY A 41 -30.82 8.05 -2.41
C GLY A 41 -29.46 8.63 -2.02
N ALA A 42 -28.83 8.12 -0.96
CA ALA A 42 -27.52 8.56 -0.47
C ALA A 42 -26.38 7.80 -1.15
N TYR A 43 -25.24 8.48 -1.31
CA TYR A 43 -24.02 7.89 -1.87
C TYR A 43 -23.05 7.53 -0.73
N VAL A 44 -23.13 6.29 -0.25
CA VAL A 44 -22.32 5.78 0.85
C VAL A 44 -21.34 4.74 0.34
N PRO A 45 -20.01 5.01 0.31
CA PRO A 45 -19.05 3.99 -0.04
C PRO A 45 -18.95 2.97 1.10
N ASP A 46 -19.10 1.69 0.78
CA ASP A 46 -19.00 0.58 1.71
C ASP A 46 -17.81 -0.35 1.35
N LEU A 47 -17.61 -1.40 2.16
CA LEU A 47 -16.55 -2.38 1.90
C LEU A 47 -16.68 -3.08 0.53
N PRO A 48 -17.87 -3.53 0.07
CA PRO A 48 -18.09 -3.98 -1.31
C PRO A 48 -17.61 -2.99 -2.38
N HIS A 49 -17.91 -1.70 -2.24
CA HIS A 49 -17.45 -0.66 -3.15
C HIS A 49 -15.93 -0.50 -3.13
N GLY A 50 -15.32 -0.55 -1.95
CA GLY A 50 -13.87 -0.58 -1.79
C GLY A 50 -13.23 -1.76 -2.55
N ARG A 51 -13.80 -2.96 -2.44
CA ARG A 51 -13.33 -4.16 -3.17
C ARG A 51 -13.48 -4.00 -4.69
N LEU A 52 -14.56 -3.38 -5.15
CA LEU A 52 -14.75 -3.08 -6.57
C LEU A 52 -13.65 -2.14 -7.10
N LEU A 53 -13.33 -1.07 -6.36
CA LEU A 53 -12.24 -0.17 -6.71
C LEU A 53 -10.88 -0.89 -6.75
N LEU A 54 -10.60 -1.70 -5.73
CA LEU A 54 -9.37 -2.49 -5.60
C LEU A 54 -9.18 -3.45 -6.79
N ASN A 55 -10.24 -4.17 -7.18
CA ASN A 55 -10.21 -5.06 -8.35
C ASN A 55 -10.03 -4.29 -9.65
N LYS A 56 -10.70 -3.13 -9.80
CA LYS A 56 -10.54 -2.27 -10.98
C LYS A 56 -9.10 -1.75 -11.11
N LEU A 57 -8.50 -1.36 -9.99
CA LEU A 57 -7.11 -0.91 -9.93
C LEU A 57 -6.13 -2.02 -10.31
N ALA A 58 -6.26 -3.20 -9.71
CA ALA A 58 -5.41 -4.35 -10.04
C ALA A 58 -5.52 -4.73 -11.52
N LYS A 59 -6.75 -4.79 -12.07
CA LYS A 59 -6.98 -5.08 -13.49
C LYS A 59 -6.33 -4.04 -14.41
N ALA A 60 -6.41 -2.76 -14.07
CA ALA A 60 -5.77 -1.70 -14.84
C ALA A 60 -4.25 -1.85 -14.88
N LEU A 61 -3.62 -2.13 -13.73
CA LEU A 61 -2.18 -2.37 -13.61
C LEU A 61 -1.70 -3.64 -14.33
N GLN A 62 -2.52 -4.69 -14.35
CA GLN A 62 -2.22 -5.91 -15.10
C GLN A 62 -2.29 -5.68 -16.61
N THR A 63 -3.25 -4.87 -17.05
CA THR A 63 -3.48 -4.55 -18.46
C THR A 63 -2.42 -3.59 -18.98
N ASP A 64 -2.09 -2.56 -18.21
CA ASP A 64 -1.07 -1.58 -18.53
C ASP A 64 0.05 -1.61 -17.48
N LYS A 65 1.09 -2.40 -17.78
CA LYS A 65 2.25 -2.55 -16.90
C LYS A 65 3.05 -1.26 -16.74
N THR A 66 2.87 -0.25 -17.60
CA THR A 66 3.53 1.05 -17.43
C THR A 66 3.02 1.76 -16.17
N LEU A 67 1.77 1.47 -15.77
CA LEU A 67 1.16 2.00 -14.54
C LEU A 67 1.89 1.57 -13.27
N LEU A 68 2.56 0.42 -13.26
CA LEU A 68 3.40 -0.05 -12.13
C LEU A 68 4.63 0.85 -11.89
N GLY A 69 5.05 1.61 -12.91
CA GLY A 69 6.11 2.60 -12.80
C GLY A 69 5.69 3.87 -12.05
N HIS A 70 4.42 4.02 -11.70
CA HIS A 70 3.87 5.19 -11.01
C HIS A 70 3.41 4.82 -9.61
N GLY A 71 3.52 5.73 -8.64
CA GLY A 71 2.89 5.53 -7.34
C GLY A 71 1.35 5.58 -7.39
N CYS A 72 0.69 5.19 -6.31
CA CYS A 72 -0.76 5.06 -6.19
C CYS A 72 -1.29 5.84 -4.98
N GLY A 73 -2.17 6.80 -5.23
CA GLY A 73 -2.94 7.46 -4.19
C GLY A 73 -4.43 7.16 -4.35
N VAL A 74 -5.15 7.07 -3.23
CA VAL A 74 -6.61 6.91 -3.21
C VAL A 74 -7.23 8.09 -2.49
N ILE A 75 -8.24 8.71 -3.11
CA ILE A 75 -9.14 9.66 -2.46
C ILE A 75 -10.43 8.93 -2.10
N ILE A 76 -10.85 9.00 -0.85
CA ILE A 76 -12.17 8.52 -0.40
C ILE A 76 -13.07 9.73 -0.26
N LEU A 77 -14.07 9.85 -1.13
CA LEU A 77 -15.15 10.81 -0.95
C LEU A 77 -16.12 10.25 0.09
N SER A 78 -16.18 10.87 1.27
CA SER A 78 -16.99 10.39 2.39
C SER A 78 -17.91 11.47 2.91
N THR A 79 -18.96 11.06 3.62
CA THR A 79 -19.91 11.95 4.28
C THR A 79 -19.72 11.78 5.79
N PRO A 80 -19.78 12.87 6.60
CA PRO A 80 -19.42 12.82 8.02
C PRO A 80 -20.15 11.76 8.84
N GLU A 81 -21.34 11.37 8.39
CA GLU A 81 -22.22 10.41 9.06
C GLU A 81 -21.80 8.95 8.86
N TYR A 82 -20.82 8.66 7.98
CA TYR A 82 -20.51 7.30 7.57
C TYR A 82 -19.04 6.95 7.82
N ASP A 83 -18.85 5.77 8.42
CA ASP A 83 -17.52 5.25 8.73
C ASP A 83 -16.85 4.62 7.51
N THR A 84 -15.70 5.17 7.12
CA THR A 84 -14.86 4.66 6.05
C THR A 84 -13.71 3.78 6.53
N ALA A 85 -13.64 3.44 7.84
CA ALA A 85 -12.57 2.64 8.43
C ALA A 85 -12.33 1.32 7.69
N ALA A 86 -13.38 0.57 7.35
CA ALA A 86 -13.24 -0.70 6.63
C ALA A 86 -12.63 -0.53 5.23
N ILE A 87 -12.90 0.58 4.54
CA ILE A 87 -12.29 0.89 3.24
C ILE A 87 -10.83 1.31 3.43
N ARG A 88 -10.54 2.13 4.44
CA ARG A 88 -9.16 2.53 4.77
C ARG A 88 -8.30 1.31 5.10
N GLU A 89 -8.82 0.39 5.89
CA GLU A 89 -8.15 -0.87 6.24
C GLU A 89 -7.94 -1.77 5.01
N LEU A 90 -8.91 -1.85 4.10
CA LEU A 90 -8.78 -2.59 2.85
C LEU A 90 -7.67 -2.02 1.94
N LEU A 91 -7.53 -0.69 1.91
CA LEU A 91 -6.58 0.01 1.03
C LEU A 91 -5.18 0.16 1.63
N ALA A 92 -5.07 0.09 2.96
CA ALA A 92 -3.80 0.05 3.65
C ALA A 92 -3.22 -1.38 3.64
N PRO A 93 -1.89 -1.55 3.56
CA PRO A 93 -0.86 -0.52 3.51
C PRO A 93 -0.41 -0.17 2.08
N PHE A 94 -1.11 -0.53 1.00
CA PHE A 94 -0.57 -0.34 -0.35
C PHE A 94 -0.71 1.08 -0.89
N ALA A 95 -1.77 1.81 -0.52
CA ALA A 95 -2.06 3.16 -1.03
C ALA A 95 -1.71 4.26 -0.02
N ALA A 96 -1.43 5.47 -0.52
CA ALA A 96 -1.60 6.69 0.28
C ALA A 96 -3.08 7.09 0.20
N ILE A 97 -3.72 7.33 1.33
CA ILE A 97 -5.16 7.46 1.44
C ILE A 97 -5.50 8.85 1.97
N LEU A 98 -6.31 9.59 1.23
CA LEU A 98 -6.82 10.90 1.64
C LEU A 98 -8.34 10.89 1.65
N GLU A 99 -8.92 11.14 2.80
CA GLU A 99 -10.37 11.28 2.95
C GLU A 99 -10.78 12.73 2.70
N VAL A 100 -11.81 12.93 1.89
CA VAL A 100 -12.32 14.24 1.49
C VAL A 100 -13.83 14.24 1.68
N ALA A 101 -14.33 15.24 2.40
CA ALA A 101 -15.77 15.40 2.57
C ALA A 101 -16.45 15.58 1.21
N SER A 102 -17.42 14.72 0.92
CA SER A 102 -18.26 14.78 -0.26
C SER A 102 -19.22 15.97 -0.13
N PRO A 103 -19.22 16.91 -1.09
CA PRO A 103 -20.21 17.98 -1.12
C PRO A 103 -21.60 17.48 -1.56
N VAL A 104 -21.74 16.20 -1.89
CA VAL A 104 -22.96 15.59 -2.43
C VAL A 104 -23.43 14.48 -1.51
N LEU A 105 -24.59 14.71 -0.88
CA LEU A 105 -25.23 13.76 0.03
C LEU A 105 -26.35 12.96 -0.65
N VAL A 106 -27.01 13.53 -1.66
CA VAL A 106 -28.23 12.98 -2.28
C VAL A 106 -28.23 13.14 -3.79
N HIS A 107 -28.93 12.23 -4.46
CA HIS A 107 -29.15 12.32 -5.91
C HIS A 107 -29.85 13.62 -6.31
N THR A 108 -29.27 14.36 -7.26
CA THR A 108 -29.89 15.54 -7.87
C THR A 108 -29.84 15.47 -9.40
N THR A 109 -30.66 16.29 -10.06
CA THR A 109 -30.74 16.37 -11.53
C THR A 109 -30.59 17.81 -12.02
N GLY A 110 -30.44 17.99 -13.33
CA GLY A 110 -30.40 19.30 -13.98
C GLY A 110 -29.25 20.20 -13.50
N ARG A 111 -29.55 21.47 -13.21
CA ARG A 111 -28.56 22.48 -12.81
C ARG A 111 -27.88 22.16 -11.48
N GLN A 112 -28.59 21.56 -10.54
CA GLN A 112 -28.03 21.18 -9.24
C GLN A 112 -26.96 20.09 -9.38
N ALA A 113 -27.22 19.08 -10.22
CA ALA A 113 -26.24 18.03 -10.51
C ALA A 113 -24.95 18.59 -11.12
N LEU A 114 -25.06 19.62 -11.97
CA LEU A 114 -23.89 20.29 -12.54
C LEU A 114 -23.08 21.06 -11.50
N MET A 115 -23.75 21.77 -10.58
CA MET A 115 -23.10 22.48 -9.49
C MET A 115 -22.38 21.50 -8.54
N GLN A 116 -23.06 20.42 -8.17
CA GLN A 116 -22.50 19.34 -7.35
C GLN A 116 -21.28 18.68 -7.98
N ALA A 117 -21.34 18.37 -9.29
CA ALA A 117 -20.18 17.82 -9.99
C ALA A 117 -18.99 18.80 -10.01
N ASN A 118 -19.24 20.10 -10.16
CA ASN A 118 -18.17 21.10 -10.09
C ASN A 118 -17.56 21.17 -8.68
N GLN A 119 -18.38 21.13 -7.62
CA GLN A 119 -17.91 21.10 -6.24
C GLN A 119 -17.05 19.85 -5.96
N ILE A 120 -17.47 18.67 -6.42
CA ILE A 120 -16.65 17.45 -6.36
C ILE A 120 -15.33 17.69 -7.10
N GLY A 121 -15.37 18.22 -8.32
CA GLY A 121 -14.18 18.50 -9.11
C GLY A 121 -13.19 19.45 -8.42
N ASP A 122 -13.71 20.47 -7.72
CA ASP A 122 -12.88 21.42 -6.98
C ASP A 122 -12.29 20.79 -5.70
N ALA A 123 -13.07 19.98 -4.97
CA ALA A 123 -12.58 19.23 -3.82
C ALA A 123 -11.47 18.24 -4.22
N LEU A 124 -11.66 17.51 -5.31
CA LEU A 124 -10.66 16.60 -5.86
C LEU A 124 -9.41 17.35 -6.34
N ARG A 125 -9.57 18.52 -6.97
CA ARG A 125 -8.44 19.37 -7.39
C ARG A 125 -7.65 19.86 -6.19
N ALA A 126 -8.30 20.23 -5.09
CA ALA A 126 -7.65 20.67 -3.86
C ALA A 126 -6.91 19.52 -3.13
N ALA A 127 -7.46 18.31 -3.18
CA ALA A 127 -6.89 17.12 -2.55
C ALA A 127 -5.70 16.53 -3.34
N THR A 128 -5.68 16.68 -4.67
CA THR A 128 -4.67 16.04 -5.51
C THR A 128 -3.22 16.43 -5.19
N PRO A 129 -2.86 17.72 -4.99
CA PRO A 129 -1.49 18.09 -4.65
C PRO A 129 -0.97 17.45 -3.37
N GLN A 130 -1.83 17.29 -2.36
CA GLN A 130 -1.50 16.64 -1.08
C GLN A 130 -1.07 15.18 -1.31
N LEU A 131 -1.89 14.45 -2.06
CA LEU A 131 -1.65 13.06 -2.43
C LEU A 131 -0.38 12.90 -3.27
N VAL A 132 -0.17 13.78 -4.26
CA VAL A 132 1.03 13.77 -5.13
C VAL A 132 2.30 13.98 -4.30
N ARG A 133 2.30 14.93 -3.36
CA ARG A 133 3.46 15.17 -2.48
C ARG A 133 3.78 13.94 -1.63
N ALA A 134 2.77 13.37 -0.97
CA ALA A 134 2.93 12.18 -0.14
C ALA A 134 3.50 10.99 -0.93
N VAL A 135 2.91 10.69 -2.09
CA VAL A 135 3.35 9.57 -2.93
C VAL A 135 4.76 9.80 -3.48
N ASN A 136 5.11 11.02 -3.86
CA ASN A 136 6.47 11.33 -4.32
C ASN A 136 7.51 11.19 -3.20
N ALA A 137 7.18 11.62 -1.98
CA ALA A 137 8.04 11.43 -0.81
C ALA A 137 8.25 9.94 -0.50
N MET A 138 7.18 9.14 -0.55
CA MET A 138 7.27 7.69 -0.36
C MET A 138 8.08 7.01 -1.47
N ASN A 139 7.87 7.38 -2.74
CA ASN A 139 8.71 6.87 -3.84
C ASN A 139 10.20 7.18 -3.59
N SER A 140 10.52 8.39 -3.17
CA SER A 140 11.90 8.78 -2.88
C SER A 140 12.53 7.92 -1.77
N GLU A 141 11.83 7.68 -0.66
CA GLU A 141 12.32 6.79 0.41
C GLU A 141 12.55 5.35 -0.10
N LEU A 142 11.58 4.79 -0.83
CA LEU A 142 11.65 3.41 -1.32
C LEU A 142 12.70 3.23 -2.43
N GLU A 143 13.02 4.27 -3.20
CA GLU A 143 14.06 4.25 -4.22
C GLU A 143 15.47 4.50 -3.67
N THR A 144 15.61 5.43 -2.72
CA THR A 144 16.90 5.80 -2.14
C THR A 144 17.38 4.82 -1.07
N ARG A 145 16.45 4.22 -0.32
CA ARG A 145 16.74 3.29 0.80
C ARG A 145 16.06 1.91 0.69
N PRO A 146 15.96 1.28 -0.49
CA PRO A 146 15.21 0.02 -0.65
C PRO A 146 15.69 -1.09 0.29
N ASN A 147 17.00 -1.16 0.54
CA ASN A 147 17.61 -2.20 1.38
C ASN A 147 17.69 -1.83 2.88
N ARG A 148 17.26 -0.63 3.29
CA ARG A 148 17.45 -0.13 4.66
C ARG A 148 16.20 0.46 5.29
N THR A 149 15.15 0.70 4.51
CA THR A 149 13.90 1.23 5.03
C THR A 149 13.15 0.12 5.79
N PRO A 150 12.63 0.37 7.00
CA PRO A 150 11.77 -0.58 7.71
C PRO A 150 10.36 -0.66 7.09
N LEU A 151 9.99 0.27 6.21
CA LEU A 151 8.64 0.33 5.64
C LEU A 151 8.30 -0.85 4.72
N LEU A 152 9.32 -1.55 4.21
CA LEU A 152 9.16 -2.74 3.37
C LEU A 152 9.11 -4.05 4.17
N LEU A 153 9.19 -4.01 5.50
CA LEU A 153 9.09 -5.22 6.31
C LEU A 153 7.76 -5.95 6.04
N PRO A 154 7.78 -7.30 5.97
CA PRO A 154 6.58 -8.11 5.77
C PRO A 154 5.70 -8.05 7.02
N LEU A 155 4.48 -7.51 6.91
CA LEU A 155 3.70 -7.10 8.08
C LEU A 155 3.15 -8.26 8.90
N ARG A 156 2.99 -9.44 8.29
CA ARG A 156 2.48 -10.64 8.98
C ARG A 156 3.62 -11.49 9.52
N ASN A 157 4.76 -11.51 8.84
CA ASN A 157 5.89 -12.35 9.22
C ASN A 157 6.95 -11.65 10.06
N PHE A 158 7.04 -10.32 10.02
CA PHE A 158 7.92 -9.57 10.91
C PHE A 158 7.25 -9.45 12.29
N ASN A 159 7.72 -10.23 13.27
CA ASN A 159 7.19 -10.18 14.63
C ASN A 159 7.70 -8.93 15.36
N GLY A 160 7.16 -7.77 14.99
CA GLY A 160 7.51 -6.46 15.53
C GLY A 160 6.29 -5.71 16.03
N ARG A 161 6.24 -5.46 17.35
CA ARG A 161 5.14 -4.73 17.99
C ARG A 161 4.97 -3.35 17.36
N GLY A 162 3.78 -3.09 16.83
CA GLY A 162 3.37 -1.80 16.29
C GLY A 162 3.95 -1.44 14.91
N VAL A 163 4.76 -2.30 14.28
CA VAL A 163 5.32 -2.02 12.94
C VAL A 163 4.22 -1.94 11.89
N ALA A 164 3.31 -2.92 11.88
CA ALA A 164 2.18 -2.92 10.96
C ALA A 164 1.26 -1.72 11.17
N ASP A 165 0.99 -1.36 12.42
CA ASP A 165 0.14 -0.23 12.77
C ASP A 165 0.77 1.10 12.36
N GLU A 166 2.09 1.27 12.56
CA GLU A 166 2.80 2.47 12.12
C GLU A 166 2.71 2.66 10.61
N ILE A 167 2.90 1.58 9.83
CA ILE A 167 2.83 1.62 8.36
C ILE A 167 1.40 1.87 7.87
N ARG A 168 0.38 1.28 8.52
CA ARG A 168 -1.03 1.56 8.21
C ARG A 168 -1.41 3.00 8.56
N ASN A 169 -0.97 3.51 9.70
CA ASN A 169 -1.21 4.89 10.12
C ASN A 169 -0.59 5.87 9.12
N LEU A 170 0.66 5.64 8.72
CA LEU A 170 1.35 6.44 7.71
C LEU A 170 0.57 6.47 6.39
N SER A 171 -0.10 5.37 6.03
CA SER A 171 -0.93 5.31 4.81
C SER A 171 -2.10 6.30 4.81
N CYS A 172 -2.62 6.66 5.99
CA CYS A 172 -3.73 7.60 6.12
C CYS A 172 -3.28 9.02 6.51
N SER A 173 -2.20 9.18 7.26
CA SER A 173 -1.74 10.50 7.73
C SER A 173 -0.86 11.21 6.71
N LEU A 174 -0.06 10.48 5.91
CA LEU A 174 0.98 11.06 5.07
C LEU A 174 0.48 12.12 4.07
N PRO A 175 -0.69 11.98 3.42
CA PRO A 175 -1.22 13.05 2.56
C PRO A 175 -1.54 14.35 3.30
N LEU A 176 -1.82 14.30 4.60
CA LEU A 176 -2.17 15.46 5.42
C LEU A 176 -0.93 16.22 5.93
N GLU A 177 0.25 15.61 5.83
CA GLU A 177 1.50 16.21 6.32
C GLU A 177 1.96 17.34 5.40
N GLU A 178 2.38 18.46 6.01
CA GLU A 178 3.02 19.56 5.30
C GLU A 178 4.39 19.15 4.74
N HIS A 179 5.12 18.34 5.52
CA HIS A 179 6.45 17.82 5.17
C HIS A 179 6.45 16.26 5.19
N PRO A 180 5.88 15.59 4.17
CA PRO A 180 5.76 14.13 4.14
C PRO A 180 7.08 13.36 4.35
N SER A 181 8.20 13.89 3.84
CA SER A 181 9.52 13.27 4.01
C SER A 181 9.96 13.21 5.47
N GLU A 182 9.62 14.22 6.28
CA GLU A 182 9.96 14.26 7.70
C GLU A 182 9.08 13.27 8.49
N ALA A 183 7.79 13.18 8.16
CA ALA A 183 6.89 12.20 8.74
C ALA A 183 7.34 10.75 8.45
N ILE A 184 7.76 10.48 7.21
CA ILE A 184 8.38 9.20 6.83
C ILE A 184 9.63 8.92 7.66
N ALA A 185 10.54 9.90 7.77
CA ALA A 185 11.76 9.74 8.55
C ALA A 185 11.48 9.48 10.05
N ALA A 186 10.47 10.16 10.61
CA ALA A 186 10.02 9.97 11.98
C ALA A 186 9.46 8.56 12.22
N ALA A 187 8.59 8.06 11.32
CA ALA A 187 8.06 6.70 11.38
C ALA A 187 9.18 5.65 11.28
N CYS A 188 10.11 5.82 10.34
CA CYS A 188 11.29 4.96 10.23
C CYS A 188 12.13 4.95 11.51
N LYS A 189 12.41 6.13 12.07
CA LYS A 189 13.17 6.27 13.32
C LYS A 189 12.47 5.59 14.50
N LYS A 190 11.14 5.70 14.59
CA LYS A 190 10.34 5.05 15.63
C LYS A 190 10.44 3.52 15.54
N ILE A 191 10.33 2.95 14.33
CA ILE A 191 10.51 1.52 14.12
C ILE A 191 11.95 1.10 14.44
N GLU A 192 12.95 1.83 13.92
CA GLU A 192 14.37 1.52 14.09
C GLU A 192 14.87 1.65 15.54
N ALA A 193 14.21 2.47 16.37
CA ALA A 193 14.48 2.57 17.81
C ALA A 193 14.16 1.26 18.55
N THR A 194 13.19 0.49 18.06
CA THR A 194 12.83 -0.82 18.61
C THR A 194 13.54 -1.95 17.87
N TYR A 195 13.56 -1.88 16.54
CA TYR A 195 14.11 -2.89 15.64
C TYR A 195 15.25 -2.30 14.82
N SER A 196 16.41 -2.15 15.46
CA SER A 196 17.56 -1.49 14.84
C SER A 196 18.14 -2.27 13.65
N PHE A 197 18.46 -1.56 12.58
CA PHE A 197 19.08 -2.11 11.39
C PHE A 197 20.58 -2.34 11.61
N ASN A 198 20.98 -3.54 12.06
CA ASN A 198 22.34 -3.81 12.54
C ASN A 198 23.09 -4.82 11.68
N LYS A 199 24.43 -4.83 11.80
CA LYS A 199 25.27 -5.84 11.13
C LYS A 199 24.84 -7.23 11.61
N ALA A 200 24.62 -8.15 10.68
CA ALA A 200 24.31 -9.53 11.01
C ALA A 200 25.45 -10.16 11.82
N LYS A 201 25.14 -11.16 12.66
CA LYS A 201 26.13 -11.79 13.55
C LYS A 201 27.29 -12.46 12.81
N ASP A 202 27.01 -13.01 11.63
CA ASP A 202 28.01 -13.66 10.77
C ASP A 202 28.90 -12.66 10.00
N GLY A 203 28.79 -11.36 10.30
CA GLY A 203 29.54 -10.31 9.64
C GLY A 203 28.97 -9.91 8.28
N SER A 204 27.85 -10.50 7.85
CA SER A 204 27.18 -10.15 6.59
C SER A 204 26.48 -8.79 6.64
N ALA A 205 25.71 -8.47 5.58
CA ALA A 205 25.03 -7.18 5.42
C ALA A 205 24.14 -6.84 6.62
N ARG A 206 23.87 -5.54 6.80
CA ARG A 206 22.95 -5.07 7.84
C ARG A 206 21.54 -5.59 7.57
N CYS A 207 20.81 -5.90 8.64
CA CYS A 207 19.46 -6.46 8.60
C CYS A 207 18.62 -5.99 9.78
N PHE A 208 17.31 -6.15 9.66
CA PHE A 208 16.40 -6.04 10.79
C PHE A 208 16.32 -7.39 11.51
N THR A 209 16.13 -7.37 12.83
CA THR A 209 15.86 -8.59 13.61
C THR A 209 14.58 -8.38 14.39
N ASP A 210 13.65 -9.31 14.28
CA ASP A 210 12.37 -9.26 15.00
C ASP A 210 12.46 -9.86 16.42
N ASP A 211 11.32 -9.88 17.14
CA ASP A 211 11.26 -10.41 18.49
C ASP A 211 11.51 -11.93 18.55
N SER A 212 11.16 -12.64 17.47
CA SER A 212 11.40 -14.07 17.25
C SER A 212 12.85 -14.42 16.90
N LYS A 213 13.75 -13.43 16.84
CA LYS A 213 15.17 -13.58 16.48
C LYS A 213 15.38 -14.06 15.03
N VAL A 214 14.45 -13.72 14.14
CA VAL A 214 14.61 -13.87 12.69
C VAL A 214 15.28 -12.61 12.14
N GLU A 215 16.35 -12.80 11.36
CA GLU A 215 17.04 -11.74 10.63
C GLU A 215 16.40 -11.58 9.24
N PHE A 216 15.92 -10.38 8.92
CA PHE A 216 15.36 -10.00 7.63
C PHE A 216 16.45 -9.28 6.82
N ARG A 217 17.21 -10.06 6.04
CA ARG A 217 18.35 -9.54 5.28
C ARG A 217 17.88 -9.06 3.91
N PRO A 218 18.16 -7.81 3.50
CA PRO A 218 17.75 -7.33 2.19
C PRO A 218 18.45 -8.11 1.07
N PRO A 219 17.86 -8.23 -0.13
CA PRO A 219 18.32 -9.14 -1.18
C PRO A 219 19.54 -8.59 -1.94
N GLY A 220 20.01 -7.39 -1.57
CA GLY A 220 21.07 -6.67 -2.27
C GLY A 220 20.71 -6.43 -3.74
N ARG A 221 21.38 -7.16 -4.65
CA ARG A 221 21.13 -7.08 -6.10
C ARG A 221 20.20 -8.17 -6.63
N ALA A 222 19.97 -9.25 -5.89
CA ALA A 222 19.22 -10.42 -6.33
C ALA A 222 17.70 -10.19 -6.27
N ASN A 223 17.10 -9.56 -7.27
CA ASN A 223 15.67 -9.23 -7.25
C ASN A 223 14.88 -10.22 -8.10
N HIS A 224 14.31 -11.23 -7.46
CA HIS A 224 13.64 -12.34 -8.12
C HIS A 224 12.36 -12.80 -7.38
N GLY A 225 11.91 -12.06 -6.38
CA GLY A 225 10.91 -12.52 -5.41
C GLY A 225 9.46 -12.14 -5.64
N MET A 226 8.87 -12.25 -6.84
CA MET A 226 7.42 -12.00 -6.93
C MET A 226 6.66 -12.86 -7.93
N ALA A 227 5.51 -13.38 -7.47
CA ALA A 227 4.38 -13.77 -8.29
C ALA A 227 3.71 -12.51 -8.85
N THR A 228 3.56 -12.45 -10.18
CA THR A 228 3.20 -11.21 -10.90
C THR A 228 1.79 -11.21 -11.43
N SER A 229 0.91 -12.00 -10.84
CA SER A 229 -0.48 -12.13 -11.27
C SER A 229 -1.43 -11.88 -10.11
N ALA A 230 -2.51 -11.15 -10.38
CA ALA A 230 -3.73 -11.18 -9.57
C ALA A 230 -4.63 -12.36 -10.00
N GLU A 231 -4.00 -13.48 -10.38
CA GLU A 231 -4.69 -14.72 -10.76
C GLU A 231 -4.57 -15.72 -9.62
N ALA A 232 -5.57 -16.59 -9.50
CA ALA A 232 -5.61 -17.63 -8.48
C ALA A 232 -4.26 -18.39 -8.40
N PRO A 233 -3.72 -18.61 -7.19
CA PRO A 233 -4.37 -18.40 -5.89
C PRO A 233 -4.38 -16.94 -5.39
N HIS A 234 -3.73 -16.00 -6.09
CA HIS A 234 -3.57 -14.61 -5.66
C HIS A 234 -4.74 -13.70 -6.04
N ASP A 235 -5.09 -12.77 -5.15
CA ASP A 235 -6.09 -11.76 -5.39
C ASP A 235 -5.49 -10.37 -5.67
N ALA A 236 -6.36 -9.39 -5.92
CA ALA A 236 -5.97 -8.01 -6.17
C ALA A 236 -5.25 -7.37 -4.97
N THR A 237 -5.59 -7.75 -3.73
CA THR A 237 -4.91 -7.26 -2.52
C THR A 237 -3.46 -7.74 -2.49
N CYS A 238 -3.22 -9.01 -2.80
CA CYS A 238 -1.88 -9.60 -2.86
C CYS A 238 -1.02 -8.90 -3.91
N PHE A 239 -1.59 -8.67 -5.09
CA PHE A 239 -0.89 -8.02 -6.21
C PHE A 239 -0.54 -6.55 -5.91
N LEU A 240 -1.46 -5.79 -5.32
CA LEU A 240 -1.25 -4.37 -4.99
C LEU A 240 -0.23 -4.20 -3.85
N ASN A 241 -0.34 -5.00 -2.79
CA ASN A 241 0.67 -5.02 -1.72
C ASN A 241 2.04 -5.50 -2.21
N GLY A 242 2.06 -6.34 -3.27
CA GLY A 242 3.26 -6.76 -3.99
C GLY A 242 3.92 -5.65 -4.81
N SER A 243 3.21 -4.55 -5.07
CA SER A 243 3.68 -3.48 -5.96
C SER A 243 3.93 -2.16 -5.22
N PHE A 244 3.15 -1.89 -4.17
CA PHE A 244 3.15 -0.60 -3.48
C PHE A 244 3.24 -0.75 -1.96
N ARG A 245 3.74 0.33 -1.34
CA ARG A 245 3.73 0.54 0.09
C ARG A 245 3.44 2.01 0.36
N THR A 246 2.34 2.30 1.05
CA THR A 246 1.86 3.64 1.38
C THR A 246 1.87 4.54 0.14
N GLY A 247 1.43 3.99 -0.98
CA GLY A 247 1.34 4.64 -2.29
C GLY A 247 2.65 4.76 -3.06
N GLY A 248 3.81 4.57 -2.43
CA GLY A 248 5.08 4.50 -3.16
C GLY A 248 5.28 3.13 -3.80
N ARG A 249 5.88 3.10 -4.99
CA ARG A 249 6.32 1.85 -5.61
C ARG A 249 7.64 1.40 -5.02
N TYR A 250 7.80 0.10 -4.80
CA TYR A 250 9.09 -0.48 -4.47
C TYR A 250 9.60 -1.38 -5.59
N ARG A 251 10.87 -1.75 -5.50
CA ARG A 251 11.55 -2.53 -6.53
C ARG A 251 10.85 -3.87 -6.73
N ARG A 252 10.46 -4.18 -7.97
CA ARG A 252 9.89 -5.48 -8.33
C ARG A 252 10.86 -6.60 -7.95
N GLY A 253 10.33 -7.64 -7.30
CA GLY A 253 11.11 -8.80 -6.88
C GLY A 253 11.93 -8.58 -5.60
N PHE A 254 11.75 -7.46 -4.90
CA PHE A 254 12.31 -7.27 -3.57
C PHE A 254 11.74 -8.28 -2.58
N HIS A 255 12.61 -8.86 -1.76
CA HIS A 255 12.29 -9.80 -0.69
C HIS A 255 13.41 -9.79 0.33
N TYR A 256 13.16 -10.32 1.53
CA TYR A 256 14.18 -10.55 2.53
C TYR A 256 14.61 -12.01 2.54
N ASP A 257 15.91 -12.24 2.64
CA ASP A 257 16.51 -13.55 2.88
C ASP A 257 16.46 -13.83 4.39
N CYS A 258 15.36 -14.43 4.84
CA CYS A 258 15.09 -14.61 6.26
C CYS A 258 15.86 -15.80 6.82
N ARG A 259 16.60 -15.56 7.91
CA ARG A 259 17.41 -16.58 8.61
C ARG A 259 17.27 -16.45 10.11
N HIS A 260 17.51 -17.53 10.84
CA HIS A 260 17.59 -17.45 12.29
C HIS A 260 18.88 -16.74 12.72
N ARG A 261 18.82 -15.75 13.63
CA ARG A 261 19.98 -14.96 14.10
C ARG A 261 21.09 -15.82 14.69
N LEU A 262 20.72 -16.90 15.38
CA LEU A 262 21.66 -17.94 15.83
C LEU A 262 21.82 -18.95 14.69
N SER A 263 22.49 -18.54 13.62
CA SER A 263 22.71 -19.41 12.47
C SER A 263 23.87 -20.38 12.71
N THR A 264 24.71 -20.24 13.73
CA THR A 264 25.72 -21.27 14.03
C THR A 264 25.19 -22.31 15.03
N GLY A 265 24.83 -23.49 14.53
CA GLY A 265 24.55 -24.66 15.37
C GLY A 265 25.82 -25.30 15.96
N LYS A 266 25.68 -26.35 16.78
CA LYS A 266 26.80 -27.25 17.11
C LYS A 266 27.44 -27.70 15.78
N ASN A 267 28.76 -27.54 15.64
CA ASN A 267 29.57 -27.88 14.46
C ASN A 267 29.57 -26.85 13.29
N ASN A 268 29.35 -25.55 13.54
CA ASN A 268 29.40 -24.49 12.51
C ASN A 268 28.40 -24.66 11.34
N LYS A 269 27.38 -25.51 11.45
CA LYS A 269 26.34 -25.63 10.43
C LYS A 269 25.27 -24.55 10.61
N ALA A 270 24.87 -23.93 9.50
CA ALA A 270 23.77 -22.97 9.44
C ALA A 270 22.49 -23.57 10.04
N LYS A 271 21.95 -23.03 11.14
CA LYS A 271 20.61 -23.41 11.64
C LYS A 271 19.58 -22.94 10.60
N VAL A 272 19.01 -23.91 9.89
CA VAL A 272 17.94 -23.69 8.92
C VAL A 272 16.74 -23.03 9.62
N LEU A 273 16.25 -21.95 9.03
CA LEU A 273 15.00 -21.34 9.45
C LEU A 273 13.85 -22.28 9.05
N LYS A 274 13.10 -22.75 10.04
CA LYS A 274 11.93 -23.60 9.83
C LYS A 274 10.80 -23.16 10.75
N GLY A 275 9.57 -23.20 10.25
CA GLY A 275 8.41 -22.74 11.01
C GLY A 275 7.18 -22.55 10.14
N SER A 276 6.10 -22.13 10.77
CA SER A 276 4.89 -21.71 10.08
C SER A 276 5.00 -20.23 9.74
N PHE A 277 4.79 -19.88 8.48
CA PHE A 277 4.81 -18.51 7.98
C PHE A 277 3.47 -18.20 7.33
N SER A 278 2.92 -17.03 7.62
CA SER A 278 1.70 -16.57 6.97
C SER A 278 2.02 -16.14 5.55
N ASP A 279 1.28 -16.66 4.57
CA ASP A 279 1.38 -16.18 3.20
C ASP A 279 0.55 -14.90 2.98
N CYS A 280 0.49 -14.43 1.73
CA CYS A 280 -0.21 -13.20 1.39
C CYS A 280 -1.74 -13.24 1.60
N HIS A 281 -2.32 -14.43 1.84
CA HIS A 281 -3.76 -14.66 2.08
C HIS A 281 -4.09 -14.97 3.54
N ASP A 282 -3.14 -14.74 4.46
CA ASP A 282 -3.25 -15.12 5.88
C ASP A 282 -3.27 -16.65 6.13
N ASP A 283 -2.98 -17.47 5.12
CA ASP A 283 -2.81 -18.90 5.29
C ASP A 283 -1.42 -19.20 5.85
N SER A 284 -1.36 -19.88 7.00
CA SER A 284 -0.09 -20.29 7.59
C SER A 284 0.37 -21.63 7.01
N LYS A 285 1.55 -21.64 6.38
CA LYS A 285 2.17 -22.85 5.80
C LYS A 285 3.53 -23.11 6.43
N HIS A 286 3.90 -24.39 6.51
CA HIS A 286 5.21 -24.77 7.01
C HIS A 286 6.27 -24.61 5.91
N TYR A 287 7.32 -23.84 6.19
CA TYR A 287 8.46 -23.67 5.29
C TYR A 287 9.77 -24.01 5.99
N VAL A 288 10.73 -24.51 5.21
CA VAL A 288 12.09 -24.86 5.63
C VAL A 288 13.06 -24.21 4.66
N GLY A 289 13.87 -23.27 5.15
CA GLY A 289 14.77 -22.48 4.31
C GLY A 289 16.10 -23.17 4.00
N GLU A 290 16.39 -23.42 2.73
CA GLU A 290 17.66 -24.00 2.29
C GLU A 290 18.41 -23.04 1.36
N PRO A 291 19.20 -22.06 1.85
CA PRO A 291 19.60 -21.80 3.23
C PRO A 291 18.78 -20.72 3.97
N HIS A 292 17.75 -20.16 3.34
CA HIS A 292 16.91 -19.09 3.88
C HIS A 292 15.47 -19.24 3.38
N VAL A 293 14.54 -18.55 4.04
CA VAL A 293 13.17 -18.39 3.54
C VAL A 293 13.07 -17.00 2.94
N ASN A 294 12.61 -16.89 1.71
CA ASN A 294 12.44 -15.62 1.01
C ASN A 294 11.06 -15.05 1.32
N ILE A 295 10.99 -13.90 1.96
CA ILE A 295 9.72 -13.24 2.33
C ILE A 295 9.65 -11.85 1.71
N ALA A 296 8.65 -11.62 0.85
CA ALA A 296 8.42 -10.32 0.21
C ALA A 296 7.63 -9.35 1.12
N PRO A 297 7.62 -8.03 0.86
CA PRO A 297 6.88 -7.05 1.69
C PRO A 297 5.37 -7.32 1.79
N ASN A 298 4.78 -8.02 0.83
CA ASN A 298 3.38 -8.44 0.85
C ASN A 298 3.15 -9.79 1.54
N ASP A 299 4.14 -10.28 2.29
CA ASP A 299 4.14 -11.57 2.97
C ASP A 299 4.13 -12.79 2.03
N PHE A 300 4.41 -12.62 0.74
CA PHE A 300 4.63 -13.78 -0.14
C PHE A 300 5.90 -14.53 0.27
N VAL A 301 5.74 -15.82 0.59
CA VAL A 301 6.81 -16.71 1.05
C VAL A 301 7.21 -17.68 -0.06
N ARG A 302 8.51 -17.82 -0.30
CA ARG A 302 9.10 -18.84 -1.19
C ARG A 302 10.39 -19.40 -0.59
N ILE A 303 10.80 -20.58 -1.04
CA ILE A 303 12.10 -21.20 -0.70
C ILE A 303 12.99 -21.08 -1.94
#